data_AF-A0AAD9CHG8-F1
#
_entry.id   AF-A0AAD9CHG8-F1
#
_cell.length_a   1.000
_cell.length_b   1.000
_cell.length_c   1.000
_cell.angle_alpha   90.00
_cell.angle_beta   90.00
_cell.angle_gamma   90.00
#
_symmetry.space_group_name_H-M   'P 1'
#
loop_
_entity.id
_entity.type
_entity.pdbx_description
1 polymer ?
#
loop_
_entity_poly.entity_id
_entity_poly.type
_entity_poly.pdbx_seq_one_letter_code
_entity_poly.pdbx_strand_id
1 'polypeptide(L)'
;MQSKEFLCDLGLMFDALSELANLSQQLQAHSVTLLRADHLLKRTIRVLASFKDTQGEKLEEALTAQALGHLGSVPLESNAKLTPINAKQFLQSLINNLEKRLSFDGEMLHDLSVLDTGNWPSTPGIRHGEAQVKRLCRRFNLGEEQAVNGMRDFLEHPDSEPESLKPLIQCMLSVKGASVS
;
A
#
# COMPACT_ATOMS: atom_id res chain seq x y z
N MET A 1 -30.28 -2.22 -18.35
CA MET A 1 -29.38 -3.27 -17.84
C MET A 1 -30.17 -4.07 -16.80
N GLN A 2 -30.58 -5.29 -17.14
CA GLN A 2 -31.36 -6.19 -16.26
C GLN A 2 -30.63 -7.53 -16.06
N SER A 3 -29.32 -7.62 -16.35
CA SER A 3 -28.60 -8.89 -16.27
C SER A 3 -28.10 -9.17 -14.87
N LYS A 4 -28.43 -10.37 -14.37
CA LYS A 4 -27.93 -10.92 -13.11
C LYS A 4 -26.39 -11.02 -13.11
N GLU A 5 -25.83 -11.53 -14.20
CA GLU A 5 -24.40 -11.77 -14.37
C GLU A 5 -23.63 -10.44 -14.32
N PHE A 6 -24.09 -9.45 -15.09
CA PHE A 6 -23.49 -8.12 -15.11
C PHE A 6 -23.52 -7.43 -13.74
N LEU A 7 -24.63 -7.57 -12.99
CA LEU A 7 -24.76 -6.95 -11.68
C LEU A 7 -23.74 -7.52 -10.68
N CYS A 8 -23.53 -8.83 -10.68
CA CYS A 8 -22.54 -9.48 -9.81
C CYS A 8 -21.11 -9.09 -10.19
N ASP A 9 -20.81 -9.07 -11.50
CA ASP A 9 -19.50 -8.60 -11.99
C ASP A 9 -19.24 -7.15 -11.58
N LEU A 10 -20.26 -6.30 -11.67
CA LEU A 10 -20.16 -4.90 -11.25
C LEU A 10 -19.91 -4.77 -9.74
N GLY A 11 -20.62 -5.53 -8.90
CA GLY A 11 -20.40 -5.55 -7.45
C GLY A 11 -18.96 -5.93 -7.10
N LEU A 12 -18.46 -7.03 -7.68
CA LEU A 12 -17.07 -7.47 -7.52
C LEU A 12 -16.05 -6.40 -7.93
N MET A 13 -16.24 -5.79 -9.12
CA MET A 13 -15.36 -4.74 -9.61
C MET A 13 -15.40 -3.51 -8.72
N PHE A 14 -16.59 -3.14 -8.22
CA PHE A 14 -16.76 -1.97 -7.36
C PHE A 14 -15.99 -2.12 -6.06
N ASP A 15 -16.12 -3.25 -5.38
CA ASP A 15 -15.40 -3.52 -4.12
C ASP A 15 -13.87 -3.44 -4.34
N ALA A 16 -13.37 -4.09 -5.40
CA ALA A 16 -11.95 -4.07 -5.73
C ALA A 16 -11.44 -2.66 -6.10
N LEU A 17 -12.19 -1.92 -6.92
CA LEU A 17 -11.85 -0.55 -7.32
C LEU A 17 -11.88 0.42 -6.14
N SER A 18 -12.78 0.21 -5.18
CA SER A 18 -12.87 1.05 -3.99
C SER A 18 -11.62 0.93 -3.12
N GLU A 19 -11.13 -0.30 -2.92
CA GLU A 19 -9.86 -0.53 -2.22
C GLU A 19 -8.66 0.07 -2.96
N LEU A 20 -8.62 -0.05 -4.29
CA LEU A 20 -7.57 0.56 -5.12
C LEU A 20 -7.63 2.09 -5.11
N ALA A 21 -8.83 2.68 -5.14
CA ALA A 21 -9.01 4.13 -5.05
C ALA A 21 -8.54 4.65 -3.69
N ASN A 22 -8.91 3.96 -2.61
CA ASN A 22 -8.47 4.29 -1.25
C ASN A 22 -6.94 4.19 -1.10
N LEU A 23 -6.32 3.12 -1.65
CA LEU A 23 -4.86 2.99 -1.69
C LEU A 23 -4.22 4.15 -2.46
N SER A 24 -4.73 4.46 -3.66
CA SER A 24 -4.23 5.56 -4.50
C SER A 24 -4.27 6.90 -3.77
N GLN A 25 -5.40 7.23 -3.14
CA GLN A 25 -5.55 8.46 -2.36
C GLN A 25 -4.55 8.53 -1.20
N GLN A 26 -4.36 7.43 -0.47
CA GLN A 26 -3.39 7.38 0.62
C GLN A 26 -1.97 7.55 0.12
N LEU A 27 -1.58 6.89 -0.97
CA LEU A 27 -0.23 7.01 -1.57
C LEU A 27 0.06 8.39 -2.13
N GLN A 28 -0.95 9.15 -2.54
CA GLN A 28 -0.81 10.52 -3.05
C GLN A 28 -0.61 11.56 -1.95
N ALA A 29 -0.75 11.21 -0.67
CA ALA A 29 -0.53 12.15 0.43
C ALA A 29 0.94 12.59 0.50
N HIS A 30 1.16 13.90 0.73
CA HIS A 30 2.49 14.52 0.67
C HIS A 30 3.49 13.96 1.72
N SER A 31 2.98 13.33 2.78
CA SER A 31 3.77 12.80 3.89
C SER A 31 4.05 11.30 3.82
N VAL A 32 3.68 10.62 2.73
CA VAL A 32 3.90 9.17 2.63
C VAL A 32 5.38 8.86 2.43
N THR A 33 5.95 8.15 3.40
CA THR A 33 7.27 7.54 3.30
C THR A 33 7.20 6.21 2.54
N LEU A 34 8.33 5.75 2.01
CA LEU A 34 8.47 4.40 1.41
C LEU A 34 7.97 3.28 2.35
N LEU A 35 8.31 3.35 3.64
CA LEU A 35 7.84 2.37 4.64
C LEU A 35 6.32 2.38 4.78
N ARG A 36 5.72 3.59 4.81
CA ARG A 36 4.27 3.72 4.90
C ARG A 36 3.60 3.23 3.63
N ALA A 37 4.16 3.53 2.45
CA ALA A 37 3.65 3.04 1.17
C ALA A 37 3.65 1.50 1.10
N ASP A 38 4.75 0.84 1.51
CA ASP A 38 4.84 -0.61 1.60
C ASP A 38 3.77 -1.20 2.54
N HIS A 39 3.61 -0.60 3.72
CA HIS A 39 2.59 -1.03 4.68
C HIS A 39 1.17 -0.92 4.11
N LEU A 40 0.85 0.22 3.49
CA LEU A 40 -0.47 0.47 2.89
C LEU A 40 -0.78 -0.54 1.78
N LEU A 41 0.20 -0.83 0.93
CA LEU A 41 0.09 -1.82 -0.13
C LEU A 41 -0.15 -3.22 0.45
N LYS A 42 0.68 -3.68 1.38
CA LYS A 42 0.54 -5.00 2.02
C LYS A 42 -0.81 -5.13 2.73
N ARG A 43 -1.34 -4.05 3.31
CA ARG A 43 -2.70 -4.02 3.86
C ARG A 43 -3.73 -4.20 2.75
N THR A 44 -3.69 -3.42 1.66
CA THR A 44 -4.65 -3.55 0.55
C THR A 44 -4.60 -4.93 -0.11
N ILE A 45 -3.41 -5.51 -0.29
CA ILE A 45 -3.26 -6.89 -0.78
C ILE A 45 -3.99 -7.88 0.13
N ARG A 46 -3.85 -7.76 1.45
CA ARG A 46 -4.55 -8.63 2.42
C ARG A 46 -6.07 -8.46 2.35
N VAL A 47 -6.58 -7.24 2.17
CA VAL A 47 -8.02 -6.99 2.01
C VAL A 47 -8.55 -7.61 0.70
N LEU A 48 -7.85 -7.39 -0.42
CA LEU A 48 -8.22 -8.02 -1.71
C LEU A 48 -8.12 -9.54 -1.64
N ALA A 49 -7.20 -10.10 -0.85
CA ALA A 49 -7.11 -11.52 -0.61
C ALA A 49 -8.32 -12.04 0.17
N SER A 50 -8.77 -11.32 1.21
CA SER A 50 -9.94 -11.72 2.00
C SER A 50 -11.22 -11.77 1.17
N PHE A 51 -11.34 -10.99 0.09
CA PHE A 51 -12.49 -11.05 -0.84
C PHE A 51 -12.68 -12.43 -1.51
N LYS A 52 -11.68 -13.31 -1.48
CA LYS A 52 -11.81 -14.69 -1.99
C LYS A 52 -12.59 -15.61 -1.04
N ASP A 53 -12.60 -15.26 0.24
CA ASP A 53 -13.20 -16.05 1.32
C ASP A 53 -14.46 -15.39 1.86
N THR A 54 -14.45 -14.07 2.00
CA THR A 54 -15.57 -13.24 2.47
C THR A 54 -15.77 -12.10 1.48
N GLN A 55 -16.92 -12.09 0.81
CA GLN A 55 -17.22 -11.14 -0.26
C GLN A 55 -17.28 -9.70 0.27
N GLY A 56 -17.03 -8.74 -0.61
CA GLY A 56 -17.23 -7.32 -0.30
C GLY A 56 -18.71 -6.95 -0.26
N GLU A 57 -18.99 -5.80 0.34
CA GLU A 57 -20.35 -5.31 0.60
C GLU A 57 -21.17 -5.19 -0.70
N LYS A 58 -20.58 -4.70 -1.79
CA LYS A 58 -21.32 -4.51 -3.04
C LYS A 58 -21.55 -5.80 -3.81
N LEU A 59 -20.63 -6.74 -3.74
CA LEU A 59 -20.88 -8.08 -4.27
C LEU A 59 -21.97 -8.80 -3.46
N GLU A 60 -22.01 -8.65 -2.14
CA GLU A 60 -23.05 -9.23 -1.29
C GLU A 60 -24.44 -8.64 -1.59
N GLU A 61 -24.54 -7.32 -1.75
CA GLU A 61 -25.77 -6.66 -2.19
C GLU A 61 -26.24 -7.18 -3.57
N ALA A 62 -25.31 -7.34 -4.51
CA ALA A 62 -25.59 -7.84 -5.86
C ALA A 62 -26.11 -9.29 -5.86
N LEU A 63 -25.51 -10.16 -5.05
CA LEU A 63 -25.92 -11.55 -4.91
C LEU A 63 -27.28 -11.68 -4.22
N THR A 64 -27.54 -10.83 -3.23
CA THR A 64 -28.86 -10.74 -2.58
C THR A 64 -29.93 -10.34 -3.58
N ALA A 65 -29.70 -9.30 -4.39
CA ALA A 65 -30.61 -8.90 -5.45
C ALA A 65 -30.79 -9.99 -6.52
N GLN A 66 -29.72 -10.71 -6.86
CA GLN A 66 -29.78 -11.85 -7.78
C GLN A 66 -30.68 -12.97 -7.25
N ALA A 67 -30.56 -13.30 -5.96
CA ALA A 67 -31.37 -14.32 -5.28
C ALA A 67 -32.85 -13.92 -5.18
N LEU A 68 -33.13 -12.63 -4.93
CA LEU A 68 -34.49 -12.07 -4.93
C LEU A 68 -35.09 -11.95 -6.34
N GLY A 69 -34.25 -11.93 -7.38
CA GLY A 69 -34.67 -11.81 -8.78
C GLY A 69 -34.99 -10.37 -9.22
N HIS A 70 -34.73 -9.39 -8.36
CA HIS A 70 -34.92 -7.97 -8.67
C HIS A 70 -33.92 -7.10 -7.89
N LEU A 71 -33.60 -5.93 -8.44
CA LEU A 71 -32.88 -4.86 -7.78
C LEU A 71 -33.81 -3.65 -7.62
N GLY A 72 -34.31 -3.41 -6.41
CA GLY A 72 -35.37 -2.41 -6.19
C GLY A 72 -36.63 -2.78 -6.98
N SER A 73 -37.09 -1.90 -7.87
CA SER A 73 -38.23 -2.16 -8.76
C SER A 73 -37.84 -2.81 -10.11
N VAL A 74 -36.55 -3.05 -10.35
CA VAL A 74 -36.05 -3.54 -11.64
C VAL A 74 -35.91 -5.07 -11.60
N PRO A 75 -36.65 -5.83 -12.41
CA PRO A 75 -36.48 -7.29 -12.49
C PRO A 75 -35.13 -7.64 -13.11
N LEU A 76 -34.55 -8.75 -12.66
CA LEU A 76 -33.28 -9.27 -13.16
C LEU A 76 -33.51 -10.55 -13.95
N GLU A 77 -33.01 -10.54 -15.18
CA GLU A 77 -33.01 -11.65 -16.11
C GLU A 77 -31.60 -12.22 -16.27
N SER A 78 -31.50 -13.50 -16.59
CA SER A 78 -30.20 -14.09 -16.94
C SER A 78 -29.89 -13.82 -18.41
N ASN A 79 -28.64 -13.43 -18.69
CA ASN A 79 -28.16 -13.20 -20.05
C ASN A 79 -27.15 -14.27 -20.44
N ALA A 80 -27.60 -15.26 -21.22
CA ALA A 80 -26.77 -16.38 -21.66
C ALA A 80 -25.56 -15.98 -22.55
N LYS A 81 -25.51 -14.75 -23.07
CA LYS A 81 -24.36 -14.26 -23.83
C LYS A 81 -23.22 -13.75 -22.95
N LEU A 82 -23.49 -13.50 -21.66
CA LEU A 82 -22.49 -13.02 -20.71
C LEU A 82 -21.86 -14.19 -19.98
N THR A 83 -20.53 -14.22 -19.99
CA THR A 83 -19.74 -15.14 -19.16
C THR A 83 -19.33 -14.38 -17.91
N PRO A 84 -19.78 -14.78 -16.71
CA PRO A 84 -19.43 -14.10 -15.46
C PRO A 84 -17.92 -14.10 -15.22
N ILE A 85 -17.42 -13.07 -14.54
CA ILE A 85 -16.02 -13.01 -14.12
C ILE A 85 -15.76 -14.11 -13.08
N ASN A 86 -14.65 -14.84 -13.26
CA ASN A 86 -14.15 -15.71 -12.20
C ASN A 86 -13.55 -14.84 -11.07
N ALA A 87 -14.32 -14.64 -10.01
CA ALA A 87 -13.95 -13.76 -8.90
C ALA A 87 -12.57 -14.11 -8.29
N LYS A 88 -12.30 -15.40 -8.04
CA LYS A 88 -11.03 -15.84 -7.44
C LYS A 88 -9.84 -15.55 -8.36
N GLN A 89 -9.97 -15.83 -9.65
CA GLN A 89 -8.92 -15.56 -10.63
C GLN A 89 -8.70 -14.07 -10.85
N PHE A 90 -9.78 -13.28 -10.90
CA PHE A 90 -9.74 -11.83 -11.01
C PHE A 90 -8.98 -11.21 -9.83
N LEU A 91 -9.38 -11.54 -8.59
CA LEU A 91 -8.72 -11.07 -7.38
C LEU A 91 -7.26 -11.52 -7.30
N GLN A 92 -6.96 -12.78 -7.65
CA GLN A 92 -5.58 -13.27 -7.69
C GLN A 92 -4.74 -12.50 -8.71
N SER A 93 -5.29 -12.21 -9.89
CA SER A 93 -4.60 -11.43 -10.92
C SER A 93 -4.30 -10.01 -10.42
N LEU A 94 -5.24 -9.37 -9.71
CA LEU A 94 -5.02 -8.05 -9.12
C LEU A 94 -3.91 -8.07 -8.07
N ILE A 95 -3.95 -9.03 -7.14
CA ILE A 95 -2.92 -9.21 -6.11
C ILE A 95 -1.54 -9.38 -6.75
N ASN A 96 -1.41 -10.29 -7.72
CA ASN A 96 -0.14 -10.53 -8.42
C ASN A 96 0.39 -9.27 -9.11
N ASN A 97 -0.49 -8.42 -9.63
CA ASN A 97 -0.08 -7.15 -10.26
C ASN A 97 0.39 -6.12 -9.23
N LEU A 98 -0.25 -6.04 -8.07
CA LEU A 98 0.15 -5.15 -6.97
C LEU A 98 1.52 -5.55 -6.40
N GLU A 99 1.73 -6.85 -6.18
CA GLU A 99 3.01 -7.38 -5.69
C GLU A 99 4.17 -7.05 -6.64
N LYS A 100 3.94 -7.17 -7.96
CA LYS A 100 4.96 -6.87 -8.98
C LYS A 100 5.33 -5.39 -9.08
N ARG A 101 4.36 -4.48 -8.99
CA ARG A 101 4.57 -3.05 -9.30
C ARG A 101 5.28 -2.27 -8.18
N LEU A 102 5.28 -2.79 -6.96
CA LEU A 102 5.78 -2.10 -5.77
C LEU A 102 6.66 -3.01 -4.90
N SER A 103 7.41 -3.91 -5.54
CA SER A 103 8.46 -4.66 -4.88
C SER A 103 9.60 -3.72 -4.51
N PHE A 104 9.46 -3.03 -3.37
CA PHE A 104 10.58 -2.36 -2.74
C PHE A 104 11.60 -3.42 -2.32
N ASP A 105 12.88 -3.10 -2.51
CA ASP A 105 13.97 -3.96 -2.09
C ASP A 105 13.88 -4.22 -0.57
N GLY A 106 13.74 -5.48 -0.18
CA GLY A 106 13.55 -5.87 1.22
C GLY A 106 14.71 -5.42 2.12
N GLU A 107 15.94 -5.41 1.59
CA GLU A 107 17.11 -4.90 2.32
C GLU A 107 17.02 -3.39 2.52
N MET A 108 16.55 -2.66 1.50
CA MET A 108 16.34 -1.22 1.57
C MET A 108 15.26 -0.87 2.60
N LEU A 109 14.12 -1.57 2.59
CA LEU A 109 13.06 -1.34 3.58
C LEU A 109 13.54 -1.65 5.01
N HIS A 110 14.31 -2.72 5.18
CA HIS A 110 14.92 -3.04 6.47
C HIS A 110 15.89 -1.96 6.93
N ASP A 111 16.71 -1.42 6.03
CA ASP A 111 17.61 -0.33 6.39
C ASP A 111 16.85 0.95 6.73
N LEU A 112 15.77 1.25 6.00
CA LEU A 112 14.90 2.40 6.25
C LEU A 112 14.17 2.31 7.59
N SER A 113 13.87 1.11 8.10
CA SER A 113 13.11 0.95 9.35
C SER A 113 13.84 1.52 10.57
N VAL A 114 15.15 1.78 10.46
CA VAL A 114 15.92 2.40 11.54
C VAL A 114 15.57 3.87 11.78
N LEU A 115 14.91 4.51 10.81
CA LEU A 115 14.45 5.88 10.91
C LEU A 115 13.04 5.97 11.54
N ASP A 116 12.40 4.83 11.79
CA ASP A 116 11.13 4.73 12.50
C ASP A 116 11.38 4.52 14.00
N THR A 117 11.24 5.60 14.78
CA THR A 117 11.45 5.60 16.24
C THR A 117 10.52 4.64 16.98
N GLY A 118 9.37 4.29 16.39
CA GLY A 118 8.46 3.29 16.96
C GLY A 118 9.05 1.88 17.03
N ASN A 119 10.09 1.60 16.24
CA ASN A 119 10.77 0.30 16.20
C ASN A 119 12.06 0.27 17.04
N TRP A 120 12.40 1.37 17.72
CA TRP A 120 13.64 1.43 18.48
C TRP A 120 13.56 0.62 19.78
N PRO A 121 14.68 0.02 20.22
CA PRO A 121 14.78 -0.53 21.58
C PRO A 121 14.45 0.56 22.62
N SER A 122 13.95 0.16 23.79
CA SER A 122 13.65 1.12 24.88
C SER A 122 14.87 1.93 25.34
N THR A 123 16.07 1.38 25.16
CA THR A 123 17.36 2.04 25.43
C THR A 123 18.31 1.77 24.27
N PRO A 124 18.19 2.51 23.15
CA PRO A 124 19.08 2.31 22.02
C PRO A 124 20.48 2.83 22.37
N GLY A 125 21.52 2.07 22.01
CA GLY A 125 22.89 2.57 22.16
C GLY A 125 23.13 3.73 21.18
N ILE A 126 24.06 4.63 21.52
CA ILE A 126 24.38 5.82 20.70
C ILE A 126 24.79 5.52 19.25
N ARG A 127 25.17 4.26 18.96
CA ARG A 127 25.55 3.78 17.62
C ARG A 127 24.45 2.97 16.92
N HIS A 128 23.23 2.98 17.46
CA HIS A 128 22.11 2.26 16.86
C HIS A 128 21.87 2.76 15.43
N GLY A 129 21.77 1.83 14.48
CA GLY A 129 21.46 2.16 13.09
C GLY A 129 22.58 2.71 12.22
N GLU A 130 23.81 2.90 12.73
CA GLU A 130 24.92 3.45 11.93
C GLU A 130 25.18 2.65 10.65
N ALA A 131 25.10 1.31 10.72
CA ALA A 131 25.36 0.46 9.57
C ALA A 131 24.29 0.62 8.48
N GLN A 132 23.02 0.68 8.89
CA GLN A 132 21.86 0.93 8.03
C GLN A 132 21.98 2.32 7.38
N VAL A 133 22.23 3.36 8.18
CA VAL A 133 22.38 4.74 7.70
C VAL A 133 23.51 4.84 6.67
N LYS A 134 24.65 4.20 6.90
CA LYS A 134 25.76 4.17 5.93
C LYS A 134 25.37 3.48 4.63
N ARG A 135 24.67 2.33 4.69
CA ARG A 135 24.18 1.64 3.48
C ARG A 135 23.19 2.51 2.70
N LEU A 136 22.26 3.18 3.38
CA LEU A 136 21.34 4.10 2.74
C LEU A 136 22.06 5.30 2.11
N CYS A 137 23.05 5.88 2.80
CA CYS A 137 23.84 6.98 2.26
C CYS A 137 24.58 6.58 0.98
N ARG A 138 25.19 5.39 0.94
CA ARG A 138 25.81 4.86 -0.29
C ARG A 138 24.80 4.67 -1.40
N ARG A 139 23.60 4.16 -1.08
CA ARG A 139 22.54 3.90 -2.06
C ARG A 139 21.99 5.18 -2.67
N PHE A 140 21.85 6.24 -1.86
CA PHE A 140 21.30 7.54 -2.28
C PHE A 140 22.37 8.58 -2.63
N ASN A 141 23.65 8.22 -2.59
CA ASN A 141 24.78 9.12 -2.81
C ASN A 141 24.77 10.36 -1.87
N LEU A 142 24.57 10.11 -0.57
CA LEU A 142 24.55 11.10 0.50
C LEU A 142 25.83 11.03 1.36
N GLY A 143 26.10 12.09 2.14
CA GLY A 143 27.25 12.14 3.05
C GLY A 143 27.10 11.24 4.28
N GLU A 144 27.89 10.15 4.34
CA GLU A 144 27.85 9.17 5.45
C GLU A 144 28.09 9.81 6.83
N GLU A 145 29.14 10.64 6.96
CA GLU A 145 29.51 11.23 8.26
C GLU A 145 28.44 12.17 8.79
N GLN A 146 27.86 12.98 7.90
CA GLN A 146 26.77 13.89 8.24
C GLN A 146 25.55 13.12 8.74
N ALA A 147 25.11 12.10 8.00
CA ALA A 147 23.92 11.33 8.36
C ALA A 147 24.14 10.49 9.63
N VAL A 148 25.34 9.93 9.84
CA VAL A 148 25.68 9.20 11.06
C VAL A 148 25.65 10.11 12.28
N ASN A 149 26.21 11.32 12.18
CA ASN A 149 26.13 12.28 13.29
C ASN A 149 24.69 12.72 13.54
N GLY A 150 23.90 12.96 12.48
CA GLY A 150 22.46 13.20 12.62
C GLY A 150 21.71 12.07 13.30
N MET A 151 22.04 10.80 13.02
CA MET A 151 21.42 9.67 13.72
C MET A 151 21.77 9.67 15.22
N ARG A 152 23.01 10.03 15.59
CA ARG A 152 23.43 10.14 16.99
C ARG A 152 22.70 11.27 17.70
N ASP A 153 22.61 12.44 17.06
CA ASP A 153 21.88 13.59 17.58
C ASP A 153 20.40 13.22 17.84
N PHE A 154 19.79 12.42 16.94
CA PHE A 154 18.41 11.96 17.07
C PHE A 154 18.23 10.98 18.23
N LEU A 155 19.22 10.12 18.47
CA LEU A 155 19.23 9.19 19.60
C LEU A 155 19.36 9.90 20.95
N GLU A 156 20.13 10.99 21.00
CA GLU A 156 20.28 11.82 22.21
C GLU A 156 19.07 12.73 22.45
N HIS A 157 18.45 13.22 21.38
CA HIS A 157 17.33 14.17 21.44
C HIS A 157 16.16 13.71 20.52
N PRO A 158 15.38 12.69 20.91
CA PRO A 158 14.33 12.11 20.06
C PRO A 158 13.18 13.07 19.72
N ASP A 159 13.02 14.14 20.49
CA ASP A 159 11.97 15.14 20.30
C ASP A 159 12.28 16.14 19.16
N SER A 160 13.50 16.08 18.59
CA SER A 160 13.94 16.98 17.52
C SER A 160 14.54 16.21 16.36
N GLU A 161 14.00 16.41 15.16
CA GLU A 161 14.55 15.84 13.93
C GLU A 161 15.84 16.59 13.52
N PRO A 162 17.00 15.92 13.46
CA PRO A 162 18.26 16.61 13.19
C PRO A 162 18.38 17.06 11.73
N GLU A 163 18.81 18.31 11.53
CA GLU A 163 19.05 18.89 10.20
C GLU A 163 19.97 18.05 9.31
N SER A 164 20.96 17.41 9.93
CA SER A 164 21.93 16.51 9.31
C SER A 164 21.32 15.20 8.77
N LEU A 165 20.11 14.84 9.19
CA LEU A 165 19.37 13.65 8.73
C LEU A 165 18.35 13.98 7.64
N LYS A 166 17.99 15.25 7.46
CA LYS A 166 16.98 15.69 6.49
C LYS A 166 17.20 15.22 5.05
N PRO A 167 18.42 15.23 4.48
CA PRO A 167 18.63 14.76 3.11
C PRO A 167 18.20 13.30 2.94
N LEU A 168 18.48 12.46 3.94
CA LEU A 168 18.10 11.06 3.94
C LEU A 168 16.58 10.89 4.06
N ILE A 169 15.95 11.66 4.94
CA ILE A 169 14.48 11.66 5.13
C ILE A 169 13.75 12.14 3.86
N GLN A 170 14.28 13.15 3.17
CA GLN A 170 13.73 13.63 1.90
C GLN A 170 13.77 12.54 0.82
N CYS A 171 14.84 11.75 0.73
CA CYS A 171 14.88 10.60 -0.18
C CYS A 171 13.77 9.58 0.10
N MET A 172 13.30 9.46 1.35
CA MET A 172 12.22 8.56 1.72
C MET A 172 10.82 9.06 1.35
N LEU A 173 10.63 10.38 1.29
CA LEU A 173 9.37 11.03 0.94
C LEU A 173 9.20 11.16 -0.59
N SER A 174 10.28 10.97 -1.35
CA SER A 174 10.35 11.20 -2.79
C SER A 174 9.70 10.10 -3.66
N VAL A 175 8.68 9.39 -3.16
CA VAL A 175 7.82 8.55 -4.03
C VAL A 175 7.05 9.40 -5.06
N LYS A 176 7.13 10.73 -4.96
CA LYS A 176 6.78 11.62 -6.07
C LYS A 176 7.70 11.34 -7.24
N GLY A 177 7.12 10.73 -8.26
CA GLY A 177 7.78 10.42 -9.52
C GLY A 177 8.64 11.56 -10.02
N ALA A 178 9.68 11.17 -10.74
CA ALA A 178 10.22 11.95 -11.83
C ALA A 178 9.07 12.39 -12.76
N SER A 179 8.38 13.46 -12.39
CA SER A 179 7.64 14.30 -13.32
C SER A 179 8.71 15.13 -13.99
N VAL A 180 9.21 14.61 -15.10
CA VAL A 180 9.85 15.43 -16.12
C VAL A 180 8.78 16.41 -16.59
N SER A 181 8.94 17.67 -16.25
CA SER A 181 8.30 18.82 -16.89
C SER A 181 9.36 19.86 -17.16
#